data_AF-A0A2K8L9T6-F1
#
_entry.id   AF-A0A2K8L9T6-F1
#
_cell.length_a   1.000
_cell.length_b   1.000
_cell.length_c   1.000
_cell.angle_alpha   90.00
_cell.angle_beta   90.00
_cell.angle_gamma   90.00
#
_symmetry.space_group_name_H-M   'P 1'
#
loop_
_entity.id
_entity.type
_entity.pdbx_description
1 polymer ?
#
loop_
_entity_poly.entity_id
_entity_poly.type
_entity_poly.pdbx_seq_one_letter_code
_entity_poly.pdbx_strand_id
1 'polypeptide(L)'
;MPSKEFLCIQAANKFRVKHARGKFEKLWVIVCQYKQGVTALPLPEAKTVLNLWHLHGIERRKYGQCNPVELLNQWLDILYGEGTADKLDIEGRCSQIGQRHARVNIPYYTEENAPHFYFRNPFDCILEQLSAELSGYE
;
A
#
# COMPACT_ATOMS: atom_id res chain seq x y z
N MET A 1 30.82 -11.26 -19.78
CA MET A 1 29.37 -11.04 -19.92
C MET A 1 28.91 -10.26 -18.70
N PRO A 2 28.15 -9.15 -18.82
CA PRO A 2 27.69 -8.42 -17.64
C PRO A 2 26.73 -9.32 -16.84
N SER A 3 26.87 -9.34 -15.52
CA SER A 3 25.97 -10.10 -14.63
C SER A 3 24.54 -9.57 -14.71
N LYS A 4 23.55 -10.42 -14.42
CA LYS A 4 22.12 -10.06 -14.43
C LYS A 4 21.80 -8.85 -13.52
N GLU A 5 22.64 -8.58 -12.52
CA GLU A 5 22.59 -7.40 -11.65
C GLU A 5 22.86 -6.09 -12.39
N PHE A 6 23.76 -6.10 -13.38
CA PHE A 6 24.09 -4.92 -14.18
C PHE A 6 22.93 -4.51 -15.08
N LEU A 7 22.13 -5.48 -15.55
CA LEU A 7 20.96 -5.25 -16.39
C LEU A 7 19.75 -4.72 -15.60
N CYS A 8 19.54 -5.16 -14.35
CA CYS A 8 18.53 -4.58 -13.46
C CYS A 8 18.87 -3.15 -13.04
N ILE A 9 20.13 -2.88 -12.71
CA ILE A 9 20.61 -1.54 -12.38
C ILE A 9 20.54 -0.61 -13.60
N GLN A 10 20.81 -1.11 -14.81
CA GLN A 10 20.62 -0.35 -16.04
C GLN A 10 19.14 -0.13 -16.38
N ALA A 11 18.24 -1.09 -16.15
CA ALA A 11 16.80 -0.90 -16.34
C ALA A 11 16.24 0.17 -15.39
N ALA A 12 16.64 0.13 -14.11
CA ALA A 12 16.29 1.14 -13.12
C ALA A 12 16.89 2.52 -13.44
N ASN A 13 18.15 2.57 -13.91
CA ASN A 13 18.79 3.82 -14.32
C ASN A 13 18.26 4.39 -15.65
N LYS A 14 17.72 3.55 -16.55
CA LYS A 14 17.12 4.04 -17.81
C LYS A 14 15.71 4.60 -17.57
N PHE A 15 14.99 4.11 -16.55
CA PHE A 15 13.73 4.68 -16.07
C PHE A 15 13.94 6.00 -15.28
N ARG A 16 15.01 6.06 -14.48
CA ARG A 16 15.50 7.26 -13.75
C ARG A 16 15.72 8.48 -14.66
N VAL A 17 16.08 8.31 -15.93
CA VAL A 17 16.36 9.43 -16.85
C VAL A 17 15.09 10.01 -17.50
N LYS A 18 13.98 9.26 -17.58
CA LYS A 18 12.75 9.74 -18.24
C LYS A 18 11.74 10.43 -17.32
N HIS A 19 11.78 10.17 -16.01
CA HIS A 19 10.74 10.66 -15.07
C HIS A 19 11.29 11.27 -13.78
N ALA A 20 12.28 12.15 -13.90
CA ALA A 20 12.75 12.94 -12.76
C ALA A 20 11.75 14.06 -12.44
N ARG A 21 11.05 13.96 -11.30
CA ARG A 21 10.75 15.10 -10.41
C ARG A 21 10.31 14.66 -9.00
N GLY A 22 11.30 14.47 -8.14
CA GLY A 22 11.27 14.81 -6.70
C GLY A 22 10.46 13.96 -5.71
N LYS A 23 9.32 13.36 -6.10
CA LYS A 23 8.47 12.59 -5.17
C LYS A 23 8.97 11.15 -4.94
N PHE A 24 9.58 10.53 -5.96
CA PHE A 24 10.09 9.16 -5.90
C PHE A 24 11.28 8.96 -4.95
N GLU A 25 12.17 9.95 -4.84
CA GLU A 25 13.35 9.85 -3.96
C GLU A 25 12.96 9.83 -2.47
N LYS A 26 11.89 10.53 -2.08
CA LYS A 26 11.46 10.59 -0.67
C LYS A 26 10.85 9.27 -0.18
N LEU A 27 10.05 8.59 -1.02
CA LEU A 27 9.46 7.30 -0.67
C LEU A 27 10.52 6.19 -0.57
N TRP A 28 11.48 6.22 -1.50
CA TRP A 28 12.52 5.23 -1.53
C TRP A 28 13.54 5.42 -0.41
N VAL A 29 13.84 6.65 0.01
CA VAL A 29 14.72 6.91 1.16
C VAL A 29 14.11 6.43 2.48
N ILE A 30 12.79 6.50 2.66
CA ILE A 30 12.10 6.03 3.89
C ILE A 30 12.09 4.49 3.95
N VAL A 31 11.84 3.81 2.82
CA VAL A 31 11.96 2.34 2.75
C VAL A 31 13.44 1.88 2.81
N CYS A 32 14.38 2.66 2.27
CA CYS A 32 15.81 2.35 2.27
C CYS A 32 16.52 2.62 3.61
N GLN A 33 16.13 3.62 4.40
CA GLN A 33 16.81 3.92 5.67
C GLN A 33 16.58 2.86 6.75
N TYR A 34 15.55 2.01 6.62
CA TYR A 34 15.28 0.93 7.59
C TYR A 34 15.91 -0.43 7.21
N LYS A 35 16.56 -0.54 6.05
CA LYS A 35 17.20 -1.78 5.56
C LYS A 35 18.67 -1.57 5.20
N GLN A 36 19.44 -0.89 6.06
CA GLN A 36 20.90 -0.65 5.91
C GLN A 36 21.76 -1.92 6.04
N GLY A 37 21.42 -2.97 5.28
CA GLY A 37 22.15 -4.24 5.22
C GLY A 37 21.54 -5.28 4.28
N VAL A 38 20.45 -4.98 3.57
CA VAL A 38 19.76 -5.94 2.71
C VAL A 38 20.19 -5.75 1.25
N THR A 39 20.98 -6.68 0.73
CA THR A 39 21.56 -6.66 -0.63
C THR A 39 20.56 -7.03 -1.73
N ALA A 40 19.40 -7.60 -1.40
CA ALA A 40 18.30 -7.85 -2.33
C ALA A 40 16.96 -7.80 -1.61
N LEU A 41 16.02 -6.98 -2.09
CA LEU A 41 14.66 -6.97 -1.57
C LEU A 41 13.92 -8.23 -2.02
N PRO A 42 13.24 -8.95 -1.11
CA PRO A 42 12.43 -10.09 -1.49
C PRO A 42 11.32 -9.64 -2.45
N LEU A 43 11.13 -10.38 -3.54
CA LEU A 43 10.02 -10.18 -4.45
C LEU A 43 8.79 -10.97 -3.97
N PRO A 44 7.58 -10.43 -4.13
CA PRO A 44 6.37 -11.18 -3.81
C PRO A 44 6.18 -12.35 -4.78
N GLU A 45 5.64 -13.46 -4.28
CA GLU A 45 5.35 -14.66 -5.07
C GLU A 45 4.31 -14.41 -6.16
N ALA A 46 3.34 -13.52 -5.89
CA ALA A 46 2.42 -13.02 -6.90
C ALA A 46 2.48 -11.49 -6.96
N LYS A 47 2.40 -10.94 -8.18
CA LYS A 47 2.42 -9.50 -8.45
C LYS A 47 1.11 -8.80 -8.08
N THR A 48 0.64 -8.97 -6.85
CA THR A 48 -0.55 -8.28 -6.34
C THR A 48 -0.15 -7.19 -5.36
N VAL A 49 -1.00 -6.16 -5.24
CA VAL A 49 -0.78 -5.06 -4.28
C VAL A 49 -0.70 -5.58 -2.85
N LEU A 50 -1.56 -6.55 -2.50
CA LEU A 50 -1.58 -7.17 -1.17
C LEU A 50 -0.24 -7.83 -0.84
N ASN A 51 0.30 -8.65 -1.75
CA ASN A 51 1.57 -9.34 -1.50
C ASN A 51 2.74 -8.36 -1.44
N LEU A 52 2.74 -7.34 -2.29
CA LEU A 52 3.76 -6.30 -2.24
C LEU A 52 3.68 -5.52 -0.91
N TRP A 53 2.46 -5.23 -0.44
CA TRP A 53 2.23 -4.51 0.81
C TRP A 53 2.65 -5.35 2.02
N HIS A 54 2.38 -6.65 2.02
CA HIS A 54 2.85 -7.54 3.08
C HIS A 54 4.38 -7.59 3.19
N LEU A 55 5.10 -7.48 2.08
CA LEU A 55 6.57 -7.51 2.09
C LEU A 55 7.24 -6.17 2.37
N HIS A 56 6.67 -5.07 1.86
CA HIS A 56 7.33 -3.76 1.83
C HIS A 56 6.46 -2.60 2.29
N GLY A 57 5.20 -2.85 2.62
CA GLY A 57 4.28 -1.85 3.15
C GLY A 57 4.68 -1.42 4.57
N ILE A 58 4.06 -0.34 5.04
CA ILE A 58 4.32 0.16 6.39
C ILE A 58 3.56 -0.64 7.44
N GLU A 59 4.24 -0.99 8.52
CA GLU A 59 3.59 -1.57 9.69
C GLU A 59 2.95 -0.45 10.52
N ARG A 60 1.62 -0.36 10.47
CA ARG A 60 0.84 0.71 11.14
C ARG A 60 1.15 0.88 12.63
N ARG A 61 1.51 -0.21 13.31
CA ARG A 61 1.88 -0.19 14.74
C ARG A 61 3.21 0.50 15.02
N LYS A 62 4.12 0.53 14.03
CA LYS A 62 5.48 1.07 14.17
C LYS A 62 5.62 2.49 13.62
N TYR A 63 4.77 2.89 12.68
CA TYR A 63 4.91 4.15 11.94
C TYR A 63 3.69 5.06 12.10
N GLY A 64 3.35 5.43 13.34
CA GLY A 64 2.13 6.17 13.68
C GLY A 64 1.95 7.54 13.01
N GLN A 65 2.99 8.12 12.41
CA GLN A 65 2.90 9.36 11.62
C GLN A 65 2.79 9.14 10.11
N CYS A 66 3.11 7.94 9.60
CA CYS A 66 3.01 7.66 8.17
C CYS A 66 1.57 7.34 7.80
N ASN A 67 1.04 8.00 6.76
CA ASN A 67 -0.30 7.73 6.25
C ASN A 67 -0.27 6.51 5.28
N PRO A 68 -0.80 5.34 5.69
CA PRO A 68 -0.82 4.15 4.84
C PRO A 68 -1.67 4.31 3.57
N VAL A 69 -2.71 5.15 3.61
CA VAL A 69 -3.56 5.42 2.44
C VAL A 69 -2.78 6.21 1.40
N GLU A 70 -2.03 7.22 1.84
CA GLU A 70 -1.21 8.04 0.93
C GLU A 70 -0.12 7.20 0.24
N LEU A 71 0.56 6.33 1.00
CA LEU A 71 1.56 5.43 0.44
C LEU A 71 0.93 4.46 -0.57
N LEU A 72 -0.23 3.88 -0.24
CA LEU A 72 -0.94 2.97 -1.13
C LEU A 72 -1.37 3.67 -2.42
N ASN A 73 -1.89 4.89 -2.34
CA ASN A 73 -2.26 5.68 -3.52
C ASN A 73 -1.06 5.87 -4.46
N GLN A 74 0.09 6.24 -3.89
CA GLN A 74 1.31 6.40 -4.68
C GLN A 74 1.75 5.08 -5.33
N TRP A 75 1.65 3.95 -4.61
CA TRP A 75 1.94 2.63 -5.19
C TRP A 75 0.99 2.30 -6.34
N LEU A 76 -0.30 2.58 -6.20
CA LEU A 76 -1.29 2.30 -7.23
C LEU A 76 -1.01 3.07 -8.51
N ASP A 77 -0.68 4.36 -8.41
CA ASP A 77 -0.33 5.17 -9.58
C ASP A 77 0.98 4.71 -10.25
N ILE A 78 1.94 4.22 -9.47
CA ILE A 78 3.19 3.67 -10.00
C ILE A 78 2.97 2.34 -10.72
N LEU A 79 2.21 1.44 -10.11
CA LEU A 79 2.08 0.05 -10.55
C LEU A 79 1.05 -0.14 -11.67
N TYR A 80 0.01 0.70 -11.70
CA TYR A 80 -1.13 0.57 -12.61
C TYR A 80 -1.32 1.80 -13.51
N GLY A 81 -0.50 2.83 -13.34
CA GLY A 81 -0.53 4.05 -14.13
C GLY A 81 -1.20 5.23 -13.41
N GLU A 82 -0.79 6.43 -13.81
CA GLU A 82 -1.20 7.70 -13.19
C GLU A 82 -2.73 7.89 -13.18
N GLY A 83 -3.27 8.33 -12.04
CA GLY A 83 -4.70 8.56 -11.83
C GLY A 83 -5.49 7.29 -11.51
N THR A 84 -4.82 6.16 -11.29
CA THR A 84 -5.47 4.93 -10.82
C THR A 84 -5.93 5.07 -9.39
N ALA A 85 -5.13 5.70 -8.52
CA ALA A 85 -5.49 5.93 -7.13
C ALA A 85 -6.78 6.76 -6.98
N ASP A 86 -6.89 7.84 -7.76
CA ASP A 86 -8.06 8.71 -7.75
C ASP A 86 -9.33 7.98 -8.19
N LYS A 87 -9.23 7.11 -9.21
CA LYS A 87 -10.36 6.28 -9.67
C LYS A 87 -10.81 5.26 -8.62
N LEU A 88 -9.89 4.75 -7.82
CA LEU A 88 -10.16 3.72 -6.83
C LEU A 88 -10.69 4.29 -5.50
N ASP A 89 -10.52 5.59 -5.25
CA ASP A 89 -11.02 6.32 -4.07
C ASP A 89 -10.81 5.55 -2.75
N ILE A 90 -9.55 5.25 -2.43
CA ILE A 90 -9.17 4.43 -1.28
C ILE A 90 -9.66 5.05 0.04
N GLU A 91 -9.61 6.37 0.16
CA GLU A 91 -10.05 7.11 1.34
C GLU A 91 -11.57 7.03 1.50
N GLY A 92 -12.32 7.30 0.44
CA GLY A 92 -13.78 7.18 0.45
C GLY A 92 -14.23 5.75 0.79
N ARG A 93 -13.59 4.73 0.21
CA ARG A 93 -13.88 3.32 0.52
C ARG A 93 -13.57 2.97 1.98
N CYS A 94 -12.44 3.42 2.53
CA CYS A 94 -12.12 3.24 3.95
C CYS A 94 -13.17 3.90 4.85
N SER A 95 -13.57 5.12 4.52
CA SER A 95 -14.59 5.88 5.25
C SER A 95 -15.95 5.16 5.24
N GLN A 96 -16.38 4.65 4.09
CA GLN A 96 -17.63 3.89 3.96
C GLN A 96 -17.64 2.62 4.82
N ILE A 97 -16.53 1.86 4.83
CA ILE A 97 -16.42 0.67 5.68
C ILE A 97 -16.43 1.07 7.16
N GLY A 98 -15.70 2.12 7.54
CA GLY A 98 -15.69 2.64 8.91
C GLY A 98 -17.07 3.09 9.39
N GLN A 99 -17.83 3.79 8.55
CA GLN A 99 -19.21 4.19 8.84
C GLN A 99 -20.13 2.98 9.03
N ARG A 100 -19.97 1.92 8.23
CA ARG A 100 -20.74 0.67 8.41
C ARG A 100 -20.40 0.01 9.74
N HIS A 101 -19.12 -0.09 10.10
CA HIS A 101 -18.70 -0.61 11.41
C HIS A 101 -19.31 0.19 12.56
N ALA A 102 -19.23 1.53 12.49
CA ALA A 102 -19.80 2.41 13.49
C ALA A 102 -21.32 2.22 13.62
N ARG A 103 -22.03 2.15 12.49
CA ARG A 103 -23.48 1.94 12.46
C ARG A 103 -23.90 0.63 13.13
N VAL A 104 -23.16 -0.45 12.91
CA VAL A 104 -23.46 -1.76 13.53
C VAL A 104 -23.24 -1.72 15.05
N ASN A 105 -22.29 -0.90 15.52
CA ASN A 105 -22.02 -0.73 16.95
C ASN A 105 -22.84 0.38 17.63
N ILE A 106 -23.74 1.08 16.93
CA ILE A 106 -24.61 2.10 17.57
C ILE A 106 -25.32 1.54 18.82
N PRO A 107 -25.96 0.36 18.78
CA PRO A 107 -26.67 -0.17 19.95
C PRO A 107 -25.78 -0.33 21.17
N TYR A 108 -24.53 -0.75 21.00
CA TYR A 108 -23.56 -0.87 22.11
C TYR A 108 -23.36 0.43 22.88
N TYR A 109 -23.50 1.58 22.21
CA TYR A 109 -23.32 2.89 22.84
C TYR A 109 -24.63 3.51 23.35
N THR A 110 -25.79 2.95 23.01
CA THR A 110 -27.10 3.54 23.31
C THR A 110 -28.00 2.66 24.18
N GLU A 111 -27.74 1.35 24.25
CA GLU A 111 -28.59 0.36 24.92
C GLU A 111 -27.82 -0.45 25.96
N GLU A 112 -28.49 -0.79 27.07
CA GLU A 112 -27.90 -1.60 28.13
C GLU A 112 -27.78 -3.07 27.68
N ASN A 113 -26.61 -3.68 27.87
CA ASN A 113 -26.28 -5.06 27.48
C ASN A 113 -26.26 -5.35 25.97
N ALA A 114 -26.24 -4.33 25.11
CA ALA A 114 -26.06 -4.53 23.67
C ALA A 114 -24.65 -5.08 23.34
N PRO A 115 -24.51 -5.95 22.31
CA PRO A 115 -23.22 -6.52 21.94
C PRO A 115 -22.30 -5.51 21.26
N HIS A 116 -21.00 -5.58 21.56
CA HIS A 116 -19.96 -4.86 20.84
C HIS A 116 -19.29 -5.75 19.80
N PHE A 117 -19.30 -5.33 18.53
CA PHE A 117 -18.65 -6.06 17.45
C PHE A 117 -17.26 -5.48 17.16
N TYR A 118 -16.27 -6.38 17.07
CA TYR A 118 -14.92 -6.04 16.64
C TYR A 118 -14.77 -6.36 15.15
N PHE A 119 -14.40 -5.36 14.37
CA PHE A 119 -14.20 -5.49 12.93
C PHE A 119 -12.71 -5.42 12.58
N ARG A 120 -12.36 -6.03 11.45
CA ARG A 120 -11.04 -5.85 10.84
C ARG A 120 -10.87 -4.39 10.41
N ASN A 121 -9.61 -3.93 10.33
CA ASN A 121 -9.34 -2.57 9.89
C ASN A 121 -9.87 -2.34 8.46
N PRO A 122 -10.57 -1.22 8.20
CA PRO A 122 -11.06 -0.87 6.87
C PRO A 122 -10.00 -0.98 5.77
N PHE A 123 -8.78 -0.54 6.03
CA PHE A 123 -7.71 -0.56 5.03
C PHE A 123 -7.23 -1.96 4.68
N ASP A 124 -7.16 -2.87 5.65
CA ASP A 124 -6.79 -4.27 5.36
C ASP A 124 -7.86 -4.91 4.47
N CYS A 125 -9.13 -4.57 4.69
CA CYS A 125 -10.20 -4.96 3.78
C CYS A 125 -10.01 -4.35 2.38
N ILE A 126 -9.59 -3.09 2.26
CA ILE A 126 -9.33 -2.48 0.96
C ILE A 126 -8.16 -3.15 0.25
N LEU A 127 -7.05 -3.44 0.93
CA LEU A 127 -5.91 -4.13 0.31
C LEU A 127 -6.30 -5.47 -0.31
N GLU A 128 -7.13 -6.25 0.40
CA GLU A 128 -7.65 -7.52 -0.12
C GLU A 128 -8.60 -7.32 -1.30
N GLN A 129 -9.51 -6.34 -1.21
CA GLN A 129 -10.42 -6.01 -2.30
C GLN A 129 -9.66 -5.58 -3.56
N LEU A 130 -8.66 -4.71 -3.42
CA LEU A 130 -7.81 -4.29 -4.53
C LEU A 130 -7.07 -5.47 -5.15
N SER A 131 -6.61 -6.44 -4.36
CA SER A 131 -5.95 -7.63 -4.88
C SER A 131 -6.90 -8.57 -5.64
N ALA A 132 -8.21 -8.47 -5.42
CA ALA A 132 -9.23 -9.21 -6.18
C ALA A 132 -9.72 -8.44 -7.40
N GLU A 133 -9.76 -7.10 -7.31
CA GLU A 133 -10.24 -6.18 -8.36
C GLU A 133 -9.19 -5.92 -9.44
N LEU A 134 -7.92 -5.82 -9.06
CA LEU A 134 -6.82 -5.50 -9.96
C LEU A 134 -6.14 -6.77 -10.44
N SER A 135 -5.77 -6.77 -11.73
CA SER A 135 -4.86 -7.77 -12.27
C SER A 135 -3.48 -7.65 -11.63
N GLY A 136 -2.58 -8.59 -11.93
CA GLY A 136 -1.18 -8.42 -11.54
C GLY A 136 -0.60 -7.13 -12.11
N TYR A 137 0.22 -6.42 -11.33
CA TYR A 137 0.92 -5.23 -11.80
C TYR A 137 2.02 -5.59 -12.82
N GLU A 138 2.39 -4.65 -13.68
CA GLU A 138 3.42 -4.84 -14.72
C GLU A 138 4.85 -4.70 -14.18
#